data_AF-M1ZR15-F1
#
_entry.id   AF-M1ZR15-F1
#
_cell.length_a   1.000
_cell.length_b   1.000
_cell.length_c   1.000
_cell.angle_alpha   90.00
_cell.angle_beta   90.00
_cell.angle_gamma   90.00
#
_symmetry.space_group_name_H-M   'P 1'
#
loop_
_entity.id
_entity.type
_entity.pdbx_description
1 polymer ?
#
loop_
_entity_poly.entity_id
_entity_poly.type
_entity_poly.pdbx_seq_one_letter_code
_entity_poly.pdbx_strand_id
1 'polypeptide(L)' 'MNISIISVGKIKEKFLKAAIDEYSKRLSKYCKLNIIEVADEKTPDNAS' A
#
# COMPACT_ATOMS: atom_id res chain seq x y z
N MET A 1 -9.15 5.51 -15.55
CA MET A 1 -9.76 5.23 -14.23
C MET A 1 -8.74 5.51 -13.15
N ASN A 2 -9.12 6.16 -12.04
CA ASN A 2 -8.21 6.47 -10.93
C ASN A 2 -8.56 5.55 -9.76
N ILE A 3 -7.58 4.79 -9.28
CA ILE A 3 -7.75 3.86 -8.16
C ILE A 3 -6.77 4.28 -7.07
N SER A 4 -7.30 4.58 -5.88
CA SER A 4 -6.48 4.91 -4.70
C SER A 4 -6.58 3.79 -3.67
N ILE A 5 -5.43 3.27 -3.25
CA ILE A 5 -5.30 2.28 -2.19
C ILE A 5 -4.70 2.99 -0.99
N ILE A 6 -5.44 3.03 0.11
CA ILE A 6 -5.01 3.68 1.35
C ILE A 6 -4.85 2.58 2.40
N SER A 7 -3.65 2.45 2.96
CA SER A 7 -3.32 1.43 3.95
C SER A 7 -2.60 2.03 5.15
N VAL A 8 -2.88 1.50 6.33
CA VAL A 8 -2.18 1.82 7.57
C VAL A 8 -0.90 1.00 7.65
N GLY A 9 0.20 1.65 8.05
CA GLY A 9 1.50 1.02 8.15
C GLY A 9 2.28 1.04 6.84
N LYS A 10 3.60 0.89 6.95
CA LYS A 10 4.53 0.84 5.81
C LYS A 10 4.95 -0.58 5.55
N ILE A 11 4.96 -0.97 4.27
CA ILE A 11 5.50 -2.25 3.85
C ILE A 11 7.02 -2.22 4.03
N LYS A 12 7.59 -3.21 4.72
CA LYS A 12 9.03 -3.27 5.00
C LYS A 12 9.72 -4.32 4.14
N GLU A 13 8.99 -5.37 3.78
CA GLU A 13 9.48 -6.54 3.10
C GLU A 13 9.77 -6.24 1.62
N LYS A 14 11.01 -6.48 1.20
CA LYS A 14 11.46 -6.20 -0.17
C LYS A 14 10.66 -6.98 -1.21
N PHE A 15 10.29 -8.23 -0.92
CA PHE A 15 9.54 -9.06 -1.86
C PHE A 15 8.11 -8.55 -2.08
N LEU A 16 7.46 -7.98 -1.06
CA LEU A 16 6.14 -7.38 -1.18
C LEU A 16 6.19 -6.10 -2.01
N LYS A 17 7.20 -5.26 -1.82
CA LYS A 17 7.42 -4.06 -2.66
C LYS A 17 7.61 -4.43 -4.13
N ALA A 18 8.45 -5.43 -4.41
CA ALA A 18 8.66 -5.90 -5.78
C ALA A 18 7.38 -6.45 -6.42
N ALA A 19 6.54 -7.15 -5.65
CA ALA A 19 5.24 -7.62 -6.14
C ALA A 19 4.32 -6.44 -6.49
N ILE A 20 4.24 -5.41 -5.62
CA ILE A 20 3.45 -4.20 -5.88
C ILE A 20 3.90 -3.50 -7.15
N ASP A 21 5.21 -3.35 -7.36
CA ASP A 21 5.76 -2.72 -8.56
C ASP A 21 5.39 -3.49 -9.84
N GLU A 22 5.47 -4.82 -9.81
CA GLU A 22 5.10 -5.67 -10.95
C GLU A 22 3.61 -5.56 -11.29
N TYR A 23 2.73 -5.60 -10.29
CA TYR A 23 1.30 -5.43 -10.52
C TYR A 23 0.94 -4.00 -10.95
N SER A 24 1.59 -3.00 -10.37
CA SER A 24 1.39 -1.59 -10.74
C SER A 24 1.79 -1.35 -12.20
N LYS A 25 2.92 -1.93 -12.63
CA LYS A 25 3.36 -1.88 -14.02
C LYS A 25 2.34 -2.51 -14.97
N ARG A 26 1.81 -3.69 -14.64
CA ARG A 26 0.78 -4.37 -15.45
C ARG A 26 -0.51 -3.55 -15.55
N LEU A 27 -0.92 -2.90 -14.47
CA LEU A 27 -2.16 -2.11 -14.38
C LEU A 27 -2.05 -0.71 -14.99
N SER A 28 -0.83 -0.19 -15.19
CA SER A 28 -0.57 1.17 -15.69
C SER A 28 -1.26 1.52 -17.03
N LYS A 29 -1.55 0.52 -17.89
CA LYS A 29 -2.27 0.73 -19.14
C LYS A 29 -3.78 0.96 -18.97
N TYR A 30 -4.35 0.60 -17.82
CA TYR A 30 -5.80 0.58 -17.59
C TYR A 30 -6.23 1.64 -16.56
N CYS A 31 -5.39 1.88 -15.56
CA CYS A 31 -5.70 2.81 -14.49
C CYS A 31 -4.46 3.54 -13.98
N LYS A 32 -4.71 4.70 -13.39
CA LYS A 32 -3.75 5.41 -12.56
C LYS A 32 -3.92 4.89 -11.13
N LEU A 33 -2.92 4.15 -10.65
CA LEU A 33 -2.85 3.70 -9.26
C LEU A 33 -2.20 4.77 -8.40
N ASN A 34 -2.77 4.99 -7.22
CA ASN A 34 -2.23 5.87 -6.19
C ASN A 34 -2.20 5.09 -4.88
N ILE A 35 -1.02 4.77 -4.37
CA ILE A 35 -0.86 3.98 -3.13
C ILE A 35 -0.41 4.94 -2.04
N ILE A 36 -1.22 5.07 -0.99
CA ILE A 36 -1.01 6.00 0.12
C ILE A 36 -0.86 5.17 1.39
N GLU A 37 0.37 5.09 1.89
CA GLU A 37 0.66 4.48 3.19
C GLU A 37 0.60 5.56 4.27
N VAL A 38 -0.30 5.39 5.25
CA VAL A 38 -0.38 6.28 6.42
C VAL A 38 0.36 5.65 7.60
N ALA A 39 0.88 6.49 8.50
CA ALA A 39 1.52 6.01 9.71
C ALA A 39 0.50 5.25 10.58
N ASP A 40 0.96 4.17 11.19
CA ASP A 40 0.17 3.50 12.21
C ASP A 40 0.18 4.34 13.49
N GLU A 41 -0.97 4.41 14.14
CA GLU A 41 -1.08 5.01 15.47
C GLU A 41 -0.57 3.99 16.50
N LYS A 42 -0.04 4.48 17.63
CA LYS A 42 0.35 3.55 18.68
C LYS A 42 -0.90 2.92 19.28
N THR A 43 -1.07 1.62 19.11
CA THR A 43 -2.09 0.86 19.81
C THR A 43 -1.84 0.95 21.32
N PRO A 44 -2.80 1.40 22.14
CA PRO A 44 -2.67 1.39 23.60
C PRO A 44 -2.38 -0.02 24.11
N ASP A 45 -1.54 -0.15 25.16
CA ASP A 45 -1.06 -1.43 25.70
C ASP A 45 -2.19 -2.40 26.17
N ASN A 46 -3.45 -1.97 26.19
CA ASN A 46 -4.63 -2.75 26.58
C ASN A 46 -5.77 -2.73 25.53
N ALA A 47 -5.49 -2.47 24.26
CA ALA A 47 -6.50 -2.62 23.22
C ALA A 47 -6.87 -4.12 23.05
N SER A 48 -8.13 -4.46 23.33
CA SER A 48 -8.72 -5.79 23.07
C SER A 48 -9.29 -5.88 21.65
#